data_AF-F3GHA9-F1
#
_entry.id   AF-F3GHA9-F1
#
_cell.length_a   1.000
_cell.length_b   1.000
_cell.length_c   1.000
_cell.angle_alpha   90.00
_cell.angle_beta   90.00
_cell.angle_gamma   90.00
#
_symmetry.space_group_name_H-M   'P 1'
#
loop_
_entity.id
_entity.type
_entity.pdbx_description
1 polymer ?
#
loop_
_entity_poly.entity_id
_entity_poly.type
_entity_poly.pdbx_seq_one_letter_code
_entity_poly.pdbx_strand_id
1 'polypeptide(L)' 'NLPQAEFEAALIQAGLPDFVARLLADSDAAAAKDALFDDSRQLSALIGRPTTLLSVTIAETLKG' A
#
# COMPACT_ATOMS: atom_id res chain seq x y z
N ASN A 1 8.37 10.64 4.55
CA ASN A 1 8.53 9.18 4.47
C ASN A 1 9.77 8.79 5.26
N LEU A 2 9.76 7.65 5.96
CA LEU A 2 11.00 7.10 6.52
C LEU A 2 11.92 6.64 5.36
N PRO A 3 13.26 6.68 5.52
CA PRO A 3 14.15 5.99 4.61
C PRO A 3 13.81 4.50 4.54
N GLN A 4 13.94 3.90 3.34
CA GLN A 4 13.62 2.48 3.10
C GLN A 4 14.23 1.53 4.14
N ALA A 5 15.51 1.70 4.45
CA ALA A 5 16.21 0.86 5.42
C ALA A 5 15.67 1.01 6.86
N GLU A 6 15.22 2.21 7.24
CA GLU A 6 14.62 2.45 8.56
C GLU A 6 13.22 1.82 8.63
N PHE A 7 12.45 1.89 7.54
CA PHE A 7 11.14 1.24 7.48
C PHE A 7 11.24 -0.29 7.49
N GLU A 8 12.17 -0.87 6.73
CA GLU A 8 12.47 -2.32 6.77
C GLU A 8 12.82 -2.77 8.20
N ALA A 9 13.73 -2.06 8.87
CA ALA A 9 14.12 -2.37 10.25
C ALA A 9 12.93 -2.29 11.22
N ALA A 10 12.06 -1.28 11.07
CA ALA A 10 10.86 -1.15 11.90
C ALA A 10 9.88 -2.32 11.69
N LEU A 11 9.71 -2.80 10.45
CA LEU A 11 8.86 -3.95 10.15
C LEU A 11 9.40 -5.26 10.71
N ILE A 12 10.72 -5.48 10.65
CA ILE A 12 11.38 -6.63 11.28
C ILE A 12 11.19 -6.57 12.80
N GLN A 13 11.37 -5.40 13.42
CA GLN A 13 11.12 -5.19 14.85
C GLN A 13 9.66 -5.43 15.23
N ALA A 14 8.71 -5.16 14.33
CA ALA A 14 7.29 -5.46 14.52
C ALA A 14 6.94 -6.95 14.36
N GLY A 15 7.91 -7.80 13.99
CA GLY A 15 7.74 -9.26 13.93
C GLY A 15 7.52 -9.82 12.52
N LEU A 16 7.73 -9.04 11.46
CA LEU A 16 7.67 -9.56 10.10
C LEU A 16 8.94 -10.37 9.75
N PRO A 17 8.81 -11.45 8.96
CA PRO A 17 9.98 -12.09 8.36
C PRO A 17 10.77 -11.13 7.46
N ASP A 18 12.10 -11.27 7.40
CA ASP A 18 13.00 -10.35 6.68
C ASP A 18 12.59 -10.13 5.22
N PHE A 19 12.24 -11.20 4.51
CA PHE A 19 11.86 -11.10 3.09
C PHE A 19 10.56 -10.30 2.88
N VAL A 20 9.63 -10.34 3.84
CA VAL A 20 8.38 -9.58 3.80
C VAL A 20 8.65 -8.11 4.11
N ALA A 21 9.45 -7.84 5.15
CA ALA A 21 9.85 -6.48 5.52
C ALA A 21 10.56 -5.78 4.37
N ARG A 22 11.51 -6.47 3.72
CA ARG A 22 12.22 -5.96 2.54
C ARG A 22 11.29 -5.69 1.36
N LEU A 23 10.37 -6.60 1.06
CA LEU A 23 9.38 -6.42 -0.01
C LEU A 23 8.52 -5.18 0.22
N LEU A 24 8.01 -5.00 1.43
CA LEU A 24 7.17 -3.86 1.79
C LEU A 24 7.95 -2.54 1.76
N ALA A 25 9.18 -2.53 2.29
CA ALA A 25 10.00 -1.34 2.30
C ALA A 25 10.42 -0.89 0.89
N ASP A 26 10.76 -1.84 0.01
CA ASP A 26 11.04 -1.57 -1.41
C ASP A 26 9.80 -1.03 -2.13
N SER A 27 8.64 -1.64 -1.89
CA SER A 27 7.36 -1.20 -2.46
C SER A 27 7.01 0.23 -2.03
N ASP A 28 7.20 0.57 -0.75
CA ASP A 28 6.93 1.92 -0.23
C ASP A 28 7.92 2.97 -0.80
N ALA A 29 9.20 2.62 -0.91
CA ALA A 29 10.20 3.47 -1.55
C ALA A 29 9.92 3.73 -3.04
N ALA A 30 9.34 2.76 -3.74
CA ALA A 30 8.89 2.90 -5.11
C ALA A 30 7.57 3.70 -5.20
N ALA A 31 6.63 3.50 -4.28
CA ALA A 31 5.38 4.25 -4.20
C ALA A 31 5.64 5.75 -3.99
N ALA A 32 6.66 6.11 -3.20
CA ALA A 32 7.11 7.49 -3.04
C ALA A 32 7.64 8.14 -4.35
N LYS A 33 7.81 7.34 -5.41
CA LYS A 33 8.22 7.74 -6.77
C LYS A 33 7.09 7.47 -7.79
N ASP A 34 5.83 7.51 -7.33
CA ASP A 34 4.62 7.32 -8.13
C ASP A 34 4.41 5.92 -8.75
N ALA A 35 5.17 4.90 -8.34
CA ALA A 35 5.04 3.55 -8.93
C ALA A 35 3.67 2.89 -8.72
N LEU A 36 2.88 3.34 -7.74
CA LEU A 36 1.52 2.85 -7.46
C LEU A 36 0.42 3.84 -7.91
N PHE A 37 0.78 4.96 -8.54
CA PHE A 37 -0.19 5.92 -9.02
C PHE A 37 -0.65 5.56 -10.44
N ASP A 38 -1.96 5.47 -10.61
CA ASP A 38 -2.65 5.37 -11.90
C ASP A 38 -3.96 6.16 -11.82
N ASP A 39 -4.17 7.08 -12.76
CA ASP A 39 -5.39 7.88 -12.87
C ASP A 39 -6.20 7.55 -14.13
N SER A 40 -5.80 6.51 -14.88
CA SER A 40 -6.42 6.14 -16.14
C SER A 40 -7.84 5.58 -15.98
N ARG A 41 -8.22 5.19 -14.76
CA ARG A 41 -9.54 4.60 -14.42
C ARG A 41 -9.90 3.33 -15.21
N GLN A 42 -8.90 2.59 -15.71
CA GLN A 42 -9.10 1.35 -16.46
C GLN A 42 -9.96 0.35 -15.70
N LEU A 43 -9.70 0.16 -14.40
CA LEU A 43 -10.47 -0.75 -13.57
C LEU A 43 -11.94 -0.36 -13.46
N SER A 44 -12.23 0.94 -13.29
CA SER A 44 -13.62 1.43 -13.20
C SER A 44 -14.39 1.19 -14.49
N ALA A 45 -13.75 1.43 -15.64
CA ALA A 45 -14.34 1.14 -16.94
C ALA A 45 -14.60 -0.36 -17.11
N LEU A 46 -13.64 -1.22 -16.75
CA LEU A 46 -13.74 -2.66 -16.87
C LEU A 46 -14.90 -3.26 -16.06
N ILE A 47 -15.12 -2.75 -14.84
CA ILE A 47 -16.13 -3.30 -13.91
C ILE A 47 -17.49 -2.57 -13.99
N GLY A 48 -17.63 -1.52 -14.79
CA GLY A 48 -18.89 -0.78 -14.98
C GLY A 48 -19.37 0.03 -13.76
N ARG A 49 -18.50 0.31 -12.79
CA ARG A 49 -18.80 1.13 -11.60
C ARG A 49 -17.56 1.88 -11.11
N PRO A 50 -17.70 2.91 -10.26
CA PRO A 50 -16.56 3.50 -9.54
C PRO A 50 -15.82 2.45 -8.69
N THR A 51 -14.49 2.59 -8.58
CA THR A 51 -13.69 1.81 -7.63
C THR A 51 -14.09 2.17 -6.21
N THR A 52 -13.95 1.21 -5.29
CA THR A 52 -14.24 1.45 -3.87
C THR A 52 -13.22 2.44 -3.31
N LEU A 53 -13.69 3.53 -2.69
CA LEU A 53 -12.82 4.52 -2.06
C LEU A 53 -12.16 3.95 -0.80
N LEU A 54 -10.92 4.37 -0.52
CA LEU A 54 -10.20 3.94 0.68
C LEU A 54 -10.97 4.26 1.97
N SER A 55 -11.68 5.39 2.02
CA SER A 55 -12.51 5.78 3.17
C SER A 55 -13.64 4.79 3.45
N VAL A 56 -14.25 4.21 2.41
CA VAL A 56 -15.29 3.18 2.56
C VAL A 56 -14.69 1.91 3.12
N THR A 57 -13.56 1.46 2.58
CA THR A 57 -12.83 0.28 3.09
C THR A 57 -12.41 0.44 4.56
N ILE A 58 -11.91 1.62 4.95
CA ILE A 58 -11.58 1.92 6.36
C ILE A 58 -12.83 1.85 7.23
N ALA A 59 -13.92 2.51 6.82
CA ALA A 59 -15.16 2.53 7.59
C ALA A 59 -15.76 1.12 7.74
N GLU A 60 -15.63 0.25 6.75
CA GLU A 60 -16.08 -1.15 6.83
C GLU A 60 -15.18 -2.00 7.73
N THR A 61 -13.87 -1.82 7.65
CA THR A 61 -12.89 -2.59 8.47
C THR A 61 -13.01 -2.28 9.96
N LEU A 62 -13.26 -1.02 10.32
CA LEU A 62 -13.36 -0.57 11.72
C LEU A 62 -14.71 -0.90 12.39
N LYS A 63 -15.68 -1.45 11.66
CA LYS A 63 -16.97 -1.90 12.23
C LYS A 63 -16.88 -3.27 12.93
N GLY A 64 -15.69 -3.89 12.94
CA GLY A 64 -15.44 -5.16 13.63
C GLY A 64 -15.81 -5.13 15.11
#